data_AF-A0A960PN59-F1
#
_entry.id   AF-A0A960PN59-F1
#
_cell.length_a   1.000
_cell.length_b   1.000
_cell.length_c   1.000
_cell.angle_alpha   90.00
_cell.angle_beta   90.00
_cell.angle_gamma   90.00
#
_symmetry.space_group_name_H-M   'P 1'
#
loop_
_entity.id
_entity.type
_entity.pdbx_description
1 polymer ?
#
loop_
_entity_poly.entity_id
_entity_poly.type
_entity_poly.pdbx_seq_one_letter_code
_entity_poly.pdbx_strand_id
1 'polypeptide(L)'
;MAPAPRPAPIEAVELPDPHDETGTSWLDEVEASRRADSDSSEVFEEEEGFFVDLAAELEEELTVSDALGPQQTGEQSLEEIVQGFKRGVEEQLSEEDYDTHFDLGIAYREMGLLDEAIGEFQISSKAPEHVAASCSMLGICFLEKGLPELAIKWYTRGLSSPQVSEDDSLALLYDLGNVYLTIGDTDNARKTFVEVYGINSHYRDVPAKLDELNDVSS
;
A
#
# COMPACT_ATOMS: atom_id res chain seq x y z
N MET A 1 44.74 28.23 -3.16
CA MET A 1 43.58 27.44 -3.62
C MET A 1 43.01 28.14 -4.84
N ALA A 2 43.04 27.52 -6.02
CA ALA A 2 42.39 28.09 -7.22
C ALA A 2 40.91 27.64 -7.25
N PRO A 3 39.97 28.47 -7.73
CA PRO A 3 38.56 28.10 -7.80
C PRO A 3 38.31 27.05 -8.90
N ALA A 4 37.40 26.12 -8.64
CA ALA A 4 37.02 25.06 -9.57
C ALA A 4 36.35 25.62 -10.85
N PRO A 5 36.56 25.00 -12.03
CA PRO A 5 35.95 25.45 -13.28
C PRO A 5 34.43 25.23 -13.28
N ARG A 6 33.70 26.15 -13.93
CA ARG A 6 32.24 26.05 -14.10
C ARG A 6 31.89 24.93 -15.11
N PRO A 7 30.84 24.12 -14.84
CA PRO A 7 30.39 23.08 -15.77
C PRO A 7 29.79 23.68 -17.05
N ALA A 8 29.93 22.94 -18.15
CA ALA A 8 29.43 23.31 -19.48
C ALA A 8 27.89 23.27 -19.56
N PRO A 9 27.25 24.03 -20.46
CA PRO A 9 25.80 23.98 -20.64
C PRO A 9 25.41 22.68 -21.34
N ILE A 10 24.37 22.02 -20.82
CA ILE A 10 23.77 20.81 -21.39
C ILE A 10 22.87 21.24 -22.56
N GLU A 11 23.09 20.69 -23.75
CA GLU A 11 22.24 20.94 -24.93
C GLU A 11 20.84 20.33 -24.71
N ALA A 12 19.80 21.08 -25.06
CA ALA A 12 18.42 20.65 -24.95
C ALA A 12 18.14 19.50 -25.93
N VAL A 13 17.80 18.33 -25.40
CA VAL A 13 17.30 17.19 -26.19
C VAL A 13 15.84 17.48 -26.53
N GLU A 14 15.53 17.69 -27.82
CA GLU A 14 14.16 17.79 -28.31
C GLU A 14 13.47 16.43 -28.17
N LEU A 15 12.37 16.41 -27.41
CA LEU A 15 11.50 15.24 -27.26
C LEU A 15 10.69 15.00 -28.55
N PRO A 16 10.49 13.75 -28.99
CA PRO A 16 9.66 13.44 -30.14
C PRO A 16 8.18 13.76 -29.88
N ASP A 17 7.48 14.15 -30.95
CA ASP A 17 6.06 14.54 -30.95
C ASP A 17 5.18 13.37 -30.45
N PRO A 18 4.32 13.55 -29.43
CA PRO A 18 3.56 12.47 -28.79
C PRO A 18 2.41 11.90 -29.63
N HIS A 19 2.27 12.33 -30.90
CA HIS A 19 1.16 11.95 -31.77
C HIS A 19 1.63 11.17 -33.00
N ASP A 20 1.03 10.01 -33.23
CA ASP A 20 1.22 9.23 -34.46
C ASP A 20 0.23 9.67 -35.57
N GLU A 21 0.40 9.21 -36.81
CA GLU A 21 -0.31 9.68 -38.02
C GLU A 21 -1.86 9.59 -37.97
N THR A 22 -2.42 8.92 -36.96
CA THR A 22 -3.88 8.81 -36.71
C THR A 22 -4.41 9.78 -35.63
N GLY A 23 -3.56 10.61 -35.04
CA GLY A 23 -3.94 11.66 -34.08
C GLY A 23 -4.26 11.15 -32.66
N THR A 24 -3.84 9.94 -32.31
CA THR A 24 -4.05 9.35 -30.98
C THR A 24 -2.75 9.43 -30.18
N SER A 25 -2.82 9.96 -28.94
CA SER A 25 -1.64 10.12 -28.08
C SER A 25 -1.30 8.81 -27.39
N TRP A 26 0.00 8.50 -27.27
CA TRP A 26 0.48 7.35 -26.49
C TRP A 26 0.05 7.41 -25.02
N LEU A 27 -0.29 8.61 -24.52
CA LEU A 27 -0.84 8.82 -23.17
C LEU A 27 -2.28 8.31 -23.04
N ASP A 28 -3.10 8.41 -24.09
CA ASP A 28 -4.51 7.97 -24.06
C ASP A 28 -4.63 6.43 -24.02
N GLU A 29 -3.68 5.72 -24.63
CA GLU A 29 -3.65 4.26 -24.71
C GLU A 29 -3.25 3.62 -23.36
N VAL A 30 -2.31 4.26 -22.64
CA VAL A 30 -1.88 3.86 -21.29
C VAL A 30 -2.98 4.11 -20.24
N GLU A 31 -3.77 5.18 -20.39
CA GLU A 31 -4.90 5.49 -19.52
C GLU A 31 -6.14 4.62 -19.76
N ALA A 32 -6.28 4.06 -20.97
CA ALA A 32 -7.26 3.03 -21.26
C ALA A 32 -6.88 1.68 -20.63
N SER A 33 -5.59 1.33 -20.65
CA SER A 33 -5.08 0.10 -20.02
C SER A 33 -5.17 0.13 -18.49
N ARG A 34 -4.93 1.29 -17.86
CA ARG A 34 -5.11 1.49 -16.40
C ARG A 34 -6.55 1.38 -15.91
N ARG A 35 -7.54 1.58 -16.78
CA ARG A 35 -8.97 1.42 -16.44
C ARG A 35 -9.43 -0.04 -16.47
N ALA A 36 -8.67 -0.95 -17.10
CA ALA A 36 -9.03 -2.36 -17.20
C ALA A 36 -8.52 -3.21 -16.02
N ASP A 37 -7.45 -2.80 -15.33
CA ASP A 37 -6.86 -3.53 -14.20
C ASP A 37 -7.34 -3.06 -12.81
N SER A 38 -8.46 -2.33 -12.74
CA SER A 38 -9.06 -1.83 -11.49
C SER A 38 -9.76 -2.92 -10.65
N ASP A 39 -9.68 -4.19 -11.03
CA ASP A 39 -10.39 -5.29 -10.36
C ASP A 39 -9.41 -6.16 -9.56
N SER A 40 -8.74 -5.54 -8.60
CA SER A 40 -7.90 -6.23 -7.60
C SER A 40 -8.59 -6.32 -6.23
N SER A 41 -9.88 -5.96 -6.16
CA SER A 41 -10.75 -6.05 -4.99
C SER A 41 -11.15 -7.49 -4.64
N GLU A 42 -11.19 -8.42 -5.59
CA GLU A 42 -11.67 -9.79 -5.33
C GLU A 42 -10.73 -10.61 -4.43
N VAL A 43 -9.45 -10.24 -4.33
CA VAL A 43 -8.46 -10.99 -3.52
C VAL A 43 -8.55 -10.63 -2.03
N PHE A 44 -9.23 -9.53 -1.67
CA PHE A 44 -9.43 -9.12 -0.27
C PHE A 44 -10.71 -9.69 0.35
N GLU A 45 -11.62 -10.27 -0.45
CA GLU A 45 -12.84 -10.92 0.06
C GLU A 45 -12.54 -12.27 0.74
N GLU A 46 -11.44 -12.95 0.37
CA GLU A 46 -11.13 -14.28 0.89
C GLU A 46 -10.62 -14.28 2.34
N GLU A 47 -9.94 -13.23 2.81
CA GLU A 47 -9.58 -13.10 4.23
C GLU A 47 -10.73 -12.57 5.09
N GLU A 48 -11.65 -11.79 4.52
CA GLU A 48 -12.89 -11.41 5.21
C GLU A 48 -13.79 -12.64 5.46
N GLY A 49 -13.76 -13.61 4.54
CA GLY A 49 -14.44 -14.91 4.67
C GLY A 49 -14.01 -15.74 5.89
N PHE A 50 -12.73 -15.66 6.31
CA PHE A 50 -12.24 -16.38 7.50
C PHE A 50 -12.84 -15.82 8.80
N PHE A 51 -13.11 -14.51 8.86
CA PHE A 51 -13.79 -13.88 10.00
C PHE A 51 -15.31 -14.03 9.95
N VAL A 52 -15.89 -14.13 8.76
CA VAL A 52 -17.32 -14.45 8.56
C VAL A 52 -17.65 -15.86 9.05
N ASP A 53 -16.74 -16.83 8.88
CA ASP A 53 -16.94 -18.21 9.34
C ASP A 53 -16.98 -18.30 10.88
N LEU A 54 -16.09 -17.56 11.57
CA LEU A 54 -16.11 -17.47 13.04
C LEU A 54 -17.37 -16.76 13.57
N ALA A 55 -17.88 -15.76 12.83
CA ALA A 55 -19.14 -15.08 13.17
C ALA A 55 -20.36 -15.98 12.92
N ALA A 56 -20.34 -16.81 11.88
CA ALA A 56 -21.38 -17.80 11.58
C ALA A 56 -21.39 -18.95 12.61
N GLU A 57 -20.23 -19.43 13.05
CA GLU A 57 -20.13 -20.40 14.15
C GLU A 57 -20.70 -19.85 15.46
N LEU A 58 -20.46 -18.56 15.76
CA LEU A 58 -21.03 -17.87 16.92
C LEU A 58 -22.55 -17.65 16.82
N GLU A 59 -23.09 -17.41 15.62
CA GLU A 59 -24.54 -17.34 15.39
C GLU A 59 -25.20 -18.71 15.56
N GLU A 60 -24.56 -19.81 15.14
CA GLU A 60 -25.12 -21.16 15.26
C GLU A 60 -25.21 -21.60 16.73
N GLU A 61 -24.24 -21.24 17.58
CA GLU A 61 -24.24 -21.53 19.03
C GLU A 61 -25.27 -20.70 19.83
N LEU A 62 -25.73 -19.57 19.29
CA LEU A 62 -26.77 -18.69 19.88
C LEU A 62 -28.22 -19.13 19.58
N THR A 63 -28.43 -20.13 18.70
CA THR A 63 -29.78 -20.56 18.30
C THR A 63 -30.46 -21.57 19.23
N VAL A 64 -29.78 -22.06 20.27
CA VAL A 64 -30.35 -23.03 21.22
C VAL A 64 -30.69 -22.37 22.55
N SER A 65 -31.53 -21.33 22.51
CA SER A 65 -32.19 -20.80 23.71
C SER A 65 -33.48 -20.03 23.37
N ASP A 66 -34.56 -20.80 23.33
CA ASP A 66 -35.87 -20.43 23.91
C ASP A 66 -36.84 -19.53 23.11
N ALA A 67 -37.60 -20.18 22.23
CA ALA A 67 -39.05 -20.33 22.35
C ALA A 67 -39.90 -19.16 22.89
N LEU A 68 -40.16 -18.10 22.11
CA LEU A 68 -41.34 -17.22 22.32
C LEU A 68 -41.86 -16.58 21.01
N GLY A 69 -43.01 -17.07 20.51
CA GLY A 69 -44.15 -16.36 19.86
C GLY A 69 -43.96 -15.42 18.64
N PRO A 70 -44.97 -15.28 17.74
CA PRO A 70 -44.85 -14.47 16.54
C PRO A 70 -45.14 -12.99 16.83
N GLN A 71 -44.12 -12.13 16.79
CA GLN A 71 -44.29 -10.69 16.84
C GLN A 71 -43.52 -10.04 15.68
N GLN A 72 -44.25 -9.70 14.62
CA GLN A 72 -43.81 -8.74 13.62
C GLN A 72 -43.69 -7.37 14.31
N THR A 73 -42.49 -6.79 14.31
CA THR A 73 -42.21 -5.34 14.24
C THR A 73 -40.75 -5.13 14.64
N GLY A 74 -39.88 -4.81 13.69
CA GLY A 74 -38.49 -4.48 14.02
C GLY A 74 -37.44 -4.66 12.93
N GLU A 75 -37.81 -4.75 11.65
CA GLU A 75 -36.85 -4.61 10.55
C GLU A 75 -36.50 -3.12 10.33
N GLN A 76 -36.09 -2.41 11.39
CA GLN A 76 -35.05 -1.41 11.18
C GLN A 76 -33.81 -2.26 10.93
N SER A 77 -33.34 -2.25 9.68
CA SER A 77 -32.69 -3.41 9.09
C SER A 77 -31.55 -3.90 9.97
N LEU A 78 -31.45 -5.22 10.13
CA LEU A 78 -30.35 -5.83 10.86
C LEU A 78 -29.01 -5.29 10.32
N GLU A 79 -28.93 -4.98 9.02
CA GLU A 79 -27.82 -4.26 8.39
C GLU A 79 -27.55 -2.87 8.99
N GLU A 80 -28.55 -2.04 9.30
CA GLU A 80 -28.34 -0.73 9.95
C GLU A 80 -27.81 -0.89 11.38
N ILE A 81 -28.26 -1.93 12.09
CA ILE A 81 -27.79 -2.25 13.45
C ILE A 81 -26.35 -2.79 13.38
N VAL A 82 -26.06 -3.68 12.44
CA VAL A 82 -24.72 -4.23 12.21
C VAL A 82 -23.76 -3.15 11.72
N GLN A 83 -24.19 -2.27 10.81
CA GLN A 83 -23.39 -1.12 10.36
C GLN A 83 -23.22 -0.09 11.47
N GLY A 84 -24.25 0.15 12.29
CA GLY A 84 -24.16 1.01 13.47
C GLY A 84 -23.21 0.43 14.52
N PHE A 85 -23.17 -0.90 14.67
CA PHE A 85 -22.25 -1.60 15.54
C PHE A 85 -20.82 -1.59 14.99
N LYS A 86 -20.61 -1.89 13.70
CA LYS A 86 -19.32 -1.77 13.01
C LYS A 86 -18.76 -0.35 13.14
N ARG A 87 -19.59 0.67 12.90
CA ARG A 87 -19.22 2.07 13.07
C ARG A 87 -18.94 2.42 14.53
N GLY A 88 -19.72 1.89 15.47
CA GLY A 88 -19.50 2.08 16.90
C GLY A 88 -18.22 1.41 17.41
N VAL A 89 -17.80 0.30 16.80
CA VAL A 89 -16.51 -0.37 17.07
C VAL A 89 -15.37 0.39 16.39
N GLU A 90 -15.54 0.85 15.15
CA GLU A 90 -14.57 1.74 14.46
C GLU A 90 -14.40 3.09 15.18
N GLU A 91 -15.46 3.64 15.78
CA GLU A 91 -15.42 4.85 16.60
C GLU A 91 -14.86 4.59 18.03
N GLN A 92 -14.84 3.33 18.49
CA GLN A 92 -14.22 2.95 19.77
C GLN A 92 -12.71 2.74 19.68
N LEU A 93 -12.17 2.47 18.49
CA LEU A 93 -10.74 2.64 18.21
C LEU A 93 -10.49 4.15 18.08
N SER A 94 -10.27 4.83 19.21
CA SER A 94 -9.96 6.26 19.22
C SER A 94 -8.64 6.53 18.48
N GLU A 95 -8.38 7.78 18.08
CA GLU A 95 -7.06 8.17 17.51
C GLU A 95 -5.87 7.78 18.42
N GLU A 96 -6.08 7.74 19.75
CA GLU A 96 -5.11 7.24 20.74
C GLU A 96 -4.80 5.74 20.61
N ASP A 97 -5.66 4.99 19.94
CA ASP A 97 -5.53 3.55 19.72
C ASP A 97 -4.54 3.27 18.58
N TYR A 98 -4.54 4.08 17.52
CA TYR A 98 -3.70 3.81 16.35
C TYR A 98 -2.20 4.02 16.60
N ASP A 99 -1.81 5.04 17.37
CA ASP A 99 -0.42 5.21 17.85
C ASP A 99 0.03 3.99 18.65
N THR A 100 -0.84 3.51 19.56
CA THR A 100 -0.55 2.36 20.42
C THR A 100 -0.39 1.08 19.61
N HIS A 101 -1.28 0.85 18.63
CA HIS A 101 -1.17 -0.26 17.69
C HIS A 101 0.11 -0.18 16.85
N PHE A 102 0.50 1.01 16.38
CA PHE A 102 1.74 1.16 15.63
C PHE A 102 2.98 0.79 16.48
N ASP A 103 3.06 1.31 17.70
CA ASP A 103 4.16 1.01 18.63
C ASP A 103 4.19 -0.48 19.02
N LEU A 104 3.03 -1.11 19.21
CA LEU A 104 2.92 -2.54 19.49
C LEU A 104 3.36 -3.39 18.30
N GLY A 105 3.01 -2.97 17.08
CA GLY A 105 3.49 -3.59 15.84
C GLY A 105 5.01 -3.56 15.74
N ILE A 106 5.65 -2.44 16.09
CA ILE A 106 7.11 -2.33 16.15
C ILE A 106 7.67 -3.34 17.16
N ALA A 107 7.11 -3.38 18.38
CA ALA A 107 7.56 -4.28 19.43
C ALA A 107 7.44 -5.76 19.01
N TYR A 108 6.32 -6.17 18.42
CA TYR A 108 6.14 -7.54 17.92
C TYR A 108 7.12 -7.88 16.80
N ARG A 109 7.35 -6.96 15.86
CA ARG A 109 8.33 -7.16 14.80
C ARG A 109 9.74 -7.34 15.36
N GLU A 110 10.16 -6.52 16.31
CA GLU A 110 11.47 -6.63 16.97
C GLU A 110 11.63 -7.97 17.72
N MET A 111 10.53 -8.56 18.21
CA MET A 111 10.50 -9.89 18.82
C MET A 111 10.44 -11.03 17.79
N GLY A 112 10.33 -10.73 16.49
CA GLY A 112 10.15 -11.71 15.41
C GLY A 112 8.75 -12.32 15.33
N LEU A 113 7.78 -11.73 16.03
CA LEU A 113 6.37 -12.09 16.03
C LEU A 113 5.67 -11.38 14.86
N LEU A 114 5.99 -11.82 13.64
CA LEU A 114 5.62 -11.11 12.41
C LEU A 114 4.12 -11.11 12.14
N ASP A 115 3.39 -12.15 12.54
CA ASP A 115 1.94 -12.24 12.32
C ASP A 115 1.19 -11.24 13.21
N GLU A 116 1.58 -11.16 14.48
CA GLU A 116 1.07 -10.19 15.43
C GLU A 116 1.41 -8.77 14.97
N ALA A 117 2.65 -8.52 14.56
CA ALA A 117 3.08 -7.23 14.03
C ALA A 117 2.22 -6.77 12.84
N ILE A 118 1.94 -7.68 11.90
CA ILE A 118 1.08 -7.41 10.74
C ILE A 118 -0.33 -6.99 11.20
N GLY A 119 -0.93 -7.72 12.14
CA GLY A 119 -2.26 -7.39 12.65
C GLY A 119 -2.31 -5.99 13.26
N GLU A 120 -1.32 -5.65 14.08
CA GLU A 120 -1.24 -4.32 14.70
C GLU A 120 -1.04 -3.20 13.67
N PHE A 121 -0.14 -3.39 12.70
CA PHE A 121 0.08 -2.39 11.65
C PHE A 121 -1.12 -2.26 10.70
N GLN A 122 -1.90 -3.32 10.47
CA GLN A 122 -3.14 -3.23 9.71
C GLN A 122 -4.15 -2.33 10.42
N ILE A 123 -4.25 -2.41 11.75
CA ILE A 123 -5.12 -1.53 12.54
C ILE A 123 -4.61 -0.10 12.45
N SER A 124 -3.32 0.16 12.72
CA SER A 124 -2.76 1.52 12.66
C SER A 124 -2.83 2.14 11.26
N SER A 125 -2.77 1.33 10.20
CA SER A 125 -2.88 1.81 8.81
C SER A 125 -4.24 2.44 8.46
N LYS A 126 -5.26 2.27 9.31
CA LYS A 126 -6.58 2.91 9.14
C LYS A 126 -6.56 4.40 9.48
N ALA A 127 -5.59 4.86 10.28
CA ALA A 127 -5.43 6.28 10.57
C ALA A 127 -4.70 6.98 9.41
N PRO A 128 -5.24 8.09 8.87
CA PRO A 128 -4.61 8.82 7.75
C PRO A 128 -3.17 9.27 8.02
N GLU A 129 -2.84 9.60 9.27
CA GLU A 129 -1.51 10.01 9.72
C GLU A 129 -0.51 8.84 9.79
N HIS A 130 -0.99 7.61 9.99
CA HIS A 130 -0.16 6.41 10.13
C HIS A 130 -0.12 5.55 8.89
N VAL A 131 -1.00 5.77 7.92
CA VAL A 131 -1.14 4.93 6.74
C VAL A 131 0.19 4.69 6.03
N ALA A 132 1.02 5.73 5.84
CA ALA A 132 2.29 5.61 5.15
C ALA A 132 3.32 4.79 5.96
N ALA A 133 3.52 5.14 7.23
CA ALA A 133 4.44 4.45 8.11
C ALA A 133 4.04 2.98 8.34
N SER A 134 2.74 2.74 8.56
CA SER A 134 2.18 1.40 8.75
C SER A 134 2.31 0.55 7.50
N CYS A 135 2.04 1.11 6.31
CA CYS A 135 2.24 0.40 5.04
C CYS A 135 3.72 0.06 4.80
N SER A 136 4.65 0.95 5.18
CA SER A 136 6.08 0.66 5.10
C SER A 136 6.46 -0.52 6.00
N MET A 137 5.99 -0.52 7.26
CA MET A 137 6.24 -1.61 8.21
C MET A 137 5.59 -2.93 7.78
N LEU A 138 4.38 -2.90 7.24
CA LEU A 138 3.71 -4.07 6.65
C LEU A 138 4.53 -4.65 5.50
N GLY A 139 5.01 -3.80 4.60
CA GLY A 139 5.90 -4.20 3.52
C GLY A 139 7.14 -4.93 4.02
N ILE A 140 7.81 -4.38 5.04
CA ILE A 140 8.98 -5.01 5.67
C ILE A 140 8.61 -6.37 6.28
N CYS A 141 7.52 -6.46 7.03
CA CYS A 141 7.08 -7.72 7.64
C CYS A 141 6.82 -8.80 6.59
N PHE A 142 6.13 -8.46 5.49
CA PHE A 142 5.89 -9.40 4.40
C PHE A 142 7.16 -9.83 3.68
N LEU A 143 8.14 -8.94 3.50
CA LEU A 143 9.46 -9.31 2.96
C LEU A 143 10.21 -10.27 3.88
N GLU A 144 10.20 -10.04 5.19
CA GLU A 144 10.81 -10.93 6.18
C GLU A 144 10.13 -12.32 6.19
N LYS A 145 8.83 -12.39 5.87
CA LYS A 145 8.09 -13.63 5.65
C LYS A 145 8.31 -14.28 4.28
N GLY A 146 9.04 -13.63 3.37
CA GLY A 146 9.25 -14.11 2.00
C GLY A 146 8.04 -13.98 1.07
N LEU A 147 7.16 -13.00 1.35
CA LEU A 147 5.92 -12.72 0.61
C LEU A 147 5.99 -11.35 -0.10
N PRO A 148 6.90 -11.16 -1.08
CA PRO A 148 7.15 -9.85 -1.69
C PRO A 148 5.96 -9.26 -2.45
N GLU A 149 5.09 -10.10 -3.01
CA GLU A 149 3.87 -9.65 -3.70
C GLU A 149 2.91 -8.91 -2.76
N LEU A 150 2.79 -9.38 -1.51
CA LEU A 150 1.99 -8.68 -0.50
C LEU A 150 2.67 -7.37 -0.08
N ALA A 151 4.00 -7.36 0.01
CA ALA A 151 4.74 -6.13 0.30
C ALA A 151 4.48 -5.05 -0.77
N ILE A 152 4.51 -5.41 -2.06
CA ILE A 152 4.17 -4.51 -3.16
C ILE A 152 2.78 -3.92 -2.97
N LYS A 153 1.76 -4.74 -2.68
CA LYS A 153 0.39 -4.27 -2.45
C LYS A 153 0.31 -3.22 -1.34
N TRP A 154 1.00 -3.45 -0.22
CA TRP A 154 0.99 -2.51 0.91
C TRP A 154 1.76 -1.22 0.60
N TYR A 155 2.92 -1.28 -0.07
CA TYR A 155 3.62 -0.07 -0.51
C TYR A 155 2.76 0.75 -1.47
N THR A 156 2.10 0.12 -2.45
CA THR A 156 1.20 0.81 -3.39
C THR A 156 -0.01 1.42 -2.68
N ARG A 157 -0.56 0.76 -1.65
CA ARG A 157 -1.64 1.32 -0.83
C ARG A 157 -1.18 2.60 -0.11
N GLY A 158 0.00 2.58 0.52
CA GLY A 158 0.56 3.76 1.18
C GLY A 158 0.74 4.94 0.20
N LEU A 159 1.25 4.66 -1.00
CA LEU A 159 1.42 5.65 -2.07
C LEU A 159 0.09 6.20 -2.63
N SER A 160 -0.98 5.43 -2.52
CA SER A 160 -2.32 5.84 -2.97
C SER A 160 -3.07 6.67 -1.91
N SER A 161 -2.50 6.83 -0.72
CA SER A 161 -3.12 7.62 0.35
C SER A 161 -3.14 9.11 0.00
N PRO A 162 -4.29 9.80 0.07
CA PRO A 162 -4.37 11.23 -0.21
C PRO A 162 -3.55 12.13 0.74
N GLN A 163 -3.19 11.60 1.92
CA GLN A 163 -2.48 12.33 2.97
C GLN A 163 -0.97 12.03 3.01
N VAL A 164 -0.47 11.18 2.09
CA VAL A 164 0.96 10.83 2.06
C VAL A 164 1.79 12.08 1.78
N SER A 165 2.81 12.32 2.61
CA SER A 165 3.75 13.41 2.39
C SER A 165 4.70 13.08 1.22
N GLU A 166 5.36 14.07 0.66
CA GLU A 166 6.36 13.85 -0.39
C GLU A 166 7.56 13.03 0.15
N ASP A 167 7.98 13.29 1.38
CA ASP A 167 9.07 12.55 2.04
C ASP A 167 8.69 11.07 2.26
N ASP A 168 7.46 10.81 2.71
CA ASP A 168 6.95 9.43 2.88
C ASP A 168 6.78 8.73 1.53
N SER A 169 6.32 9.45 0.50
CA SER A 169 6.20 8.92 -0.86
C SER A 169 7.55 8.51 -1.42
N LEU A 170 8.57 9.35 -1.23
CA LEU A 170 9.96 9.02 -1.60
C LEU A 170 10.46 7.76 -0.89
N ALA A 171 10.15 7.61 0.41
CA ALA A 171 10.54 6.43 1.17
C ALA A 171 9.82 5.16 0.68
N LEU A 172 8.50 5.23 0.50
CA LEU A 172 7.68 4.10 0.01
C LEU A 172 8.06 3.69 -1.42
N LEU A 173 8.29 4.64 -2.33
CA LEU A 173 8.76 4.36 -3.69
C LEU A 173 10.15 3.72 -3.66
N TYR A 174 11.06 4.21 -2.82
CA TYR A 174 12.39 3.62 -2.70
C TYR A 174 12.33 2.18 -2.20
N ASP A 175 11.53 1.91 -1.17
CA ASP A 175 11.34 0.57 -0.64
C ASP A 175 10.70 -0.35 -1.68
N LEU A 176 9.66 0.12 -2.39
CA LEU A 176 9.01 -0.60 -3.49
C LEU A 176 10.00 -0.95 -4.61
N GLY A 177 10.86 -0.02 -5.01
CA GLY A 177 11.91 -0.27 -6.00
C GLY A 177 12.87 -1.37 -5.56
N ASN A 178 13.22 -1.42 -4.26
CA ASN A 178 14.04 -2.50 -3.71
C ASN A 178 13.31 -3.85 -3.67
N VAL A 179 11.99 -3.86 -3.45
CA VAL A 179 11.20 -5.09 -3.55
C VAL A 179 11.25 -5.64 -4.98
N TYR A 180 11.04 -4.78 -5.97
CA TYR A 180 11.15 -5.18 -7.38
C TYR A 180 12.52 -5.77 -7.72
N LEU A 181 13.62 -5.17 -7.22
CA LEU A 181 14.96 -5.76 -7.35
C LEU A 181 15.06 -7.15 -6.69
N THR A 182 14.46 -7.32 -5.52
CA THR A 182 14.51 -8.58 -4.76
C THR A 182 13.83 -9.72 -5.51
N ILE A 183 12.73 -9.44 -6.22
CA ILE A 183 12.03 -10.42 -7.06
C ILE A 183 12.58 -10.53 -8.49
N GLY A 184 13.59 -9.73 -8.83
CA GLY A 184 14.23 -9.73 -10.15
C GLY A 184 13.46 -8.96 -11.24
N ASP A 185 12.44 -8.20 -10.86
CA ASP A 185 11.68 -7.33 -11.77
C ASP A 185 12.45 -6.02 -11.98
N THR A 186 13.49 -6.08 -12.79
CA THR A 186 14.37 -4.93 -13.07
C THR A 186 13.66 -3.81 -13.81
N ASP A 187 12.61 -4.12 -14.57
CA ASP A 187 11.87 -3.14 -15.36
C ASP A 187 11.03 -2.24 -14.45
N ASN A 188 10.27 -2.82 -13.53
CA ASN A 188 9.50 -2.04 -12.56
C ASN A 188 10.41 -1.36 -11.54
N ALA A 189 11.49 -2.03 -11.09
CA ALA A 189 12.50 -1.39 -10.23
C ALA A 189 13.04 -0.11 -10.86
N ARG A 190 13.44 -0.15 -12.15
CA ARG A 190 13.94 1.02 -12.88
C ARG A 190 12.90 2.13 -12.95
N LYS A 191 11.66 1.82 -13.34
CA LYS A 191 10.58 2.81 -13.44
C LYS A 191 10.37 3.52 -12.10
N THR A 192 10.30 2.75 -11.01
CA THR A 192 10.12 3.30 -9.65
C THR A 192 11.32 4.16 -9.23
N PHE A 193 12.55 3.74 -9.49
CA PHE A 193 13.73 4.56 -9.16
C PHE A 193 13.85 5.83 -10.01
N VAL A 194 13.42 5.81 -11.28
CA VAL A 194 13.35 7.01 -12.12
C VAL A 194 12.35 8.01 -11.53
N GLU A 195 11.21 7.54 -11.02
CA GLU A 195 10.24 8.39 -10.34
C GLU A 195 10.84 9.04 -9.08
N VAL A 196 11.51 8.25 -8.22
CA VAL A 196 12.22 8.78 -7.06
C VAL A 196 13.27 9.82 -7.46
N TYR A 197 14.06 9.55 -8.49
CA TYR A 197 15.08 10.46 -9.01
C TYR A 197 14.48 11.76 -9.57
N GLY A 198 13.30 11.67 -10.21
CA GLY A 198 12.56 12.81 -10.74
C GLY A 198 12.06 13.75 -9.65
N ILE A 199 11.69 13.22 -8.48
CA ILE A 199 11.28 14.00 -7.30
C ILE A 199 12.53 14.54 -6.58
N ASN A 200 13.50 13.67 -6.28
CA ASN A 200 14.75 14.03 -5.61
C ASN A 200 15.94 13.26 -6.17
N SER A 201 16.76 13.95 -6.96
CA SER A 201 17.93 13.38 -7.65
C SER A 201 19.09 12.98 -6.73
N HIS A 202 19.03 13.32 -5.45
CA HIS A 202 20.02 12.96 -4.43
C HIS A 202 19.44 12.05 -3.35
N TYR A 203 18.28 11.44 -3.59
CA TYR A 203 17.65 10.55 -2.63
C TYR A 203 18.44 9.25 -2.46
N ARG A 204 19.06 9.08 -1.28
CA ARG A 204 19.81 7.87 -0.88
C ARG A 204 20.83 7.45 -1.96
N ASP A 205 20.78 6.20 -2.41
CA ASP A 205 21.64 5.57 -3.42
C ASP A 205 20.91 5.32 -4.76
N VAL A 206 19.76 5.97 -4.97
CA VAL A 206 18.96 5.82 -6.21
C VAL A 206 19.76 6.11 -7.48
N PRO A 207 20.63 7.14 -7.57
CA PRO A 207 21.42 7.37 -8.78
C PRO A 207 22.32 6.18 -9.12
N ALA A 208 22.98 5.59 -8.11
CA ALA A 208 23.85 4.43 -8.31
C ALA A 208 23.05 3.20 -8.74
N LYS A 209 21.88 2.96 -8.13
CA LYS A 209 20.97 1.87 -8.54
C LYS A 209 20.51 2.01 -9.98
N LEU A 210 20.23 3.22 -10.45
CA LEU A 210 19.85 3.47 -11.85
C LEU A 210 21.01 3.21 -12.81
N ASP A 211 22.23 3.62 -12.47
CA ASP A 211 23.42 3.33 -13.27
C ASP A 211 23.63 1.81 -13.41
N GLU A 212 23.58 1.07 -12.29
CA GLU A 212 23.70 -0.39 -12.27
C GLU A 212 22.62 -1.07 -13.13
N LEU A 213 21.36 -0.61 -13.02
CA LEU A 213 20.27 -1.15 -13.82
C LEU A 213 20.44 -0.86 -15.31
N ASN A 214 21.02 0.29 -15.70
CA ASN A 214 21.26 0.64 -17.10
C ASN A 214 22.35 -0.23 -17.73
N ASP A 215 23.39 -0.57 -16.96
CA ASP A 215 24.49 -1.41 -17.42
C ASP A 215 24.08 -2.87 -17.67
N VAL A 216 23.12 -3.39 -16.90
CA VAL A 216 22.63 -4.78 -17.05
C VAL A 216 21.77 -4.98 -18.31
N SER A 217 21.22 -3.91 -18.89
CA SER A 217 20.38 -3.97 -20.09
C SER A 217 21.14 -3.73 -21.41
N SER A 218 22.47 -3.59 -21.37
CA SER A 218 23.35 -3.38 -22.54
C SER A 218 24.14 -4.63 -22.92
#